data_AF-A0A7N6FL02-F1
#
_entry.id   AF-A0A7N6FL02-F1
#
_cell.length_a   1.000
_cell.length_b   1.000
_cell.length_c   1.000
_cell.angle_alpha   90.00
_cell.angle_beta   90.00
_cell.angle_gamma   90.00
#
_symmetry.space_group_name_H-M   'P 1'
#
loop_
_entity.id
_entity.type
_entity.pdbx_description
1 polymer ?
#
loop_
_entity_poly.entity_id
_entity_poly.type
_entity_poly.pdbx_seq_one_letter_code
_entity_poly.pdbx_strand_id
1 'polypeptide(L)'
;MVLEANECDFVFEPQITEEHVETQYGNMHCIMTGTRKANRPVILTFHDIGLNHKSCFETLFNHMDMQEITRQLPVCHVEAPGQHVGAKTLPNAYTYPSMDQLSEALPAVLSHFGIHSVIGLGVGAGAYILARFALNHPDLVDGLVLININPNSEGLMHTVANKITEWTHTLPDQVIAHLFGKHEIQTNHDLIATYRHHISVTMNQSNVSQFFRSYNNRNTLEVERPVPGGNINVRTLKCATLLVVGDNSPAVEVVVDCNAKLNPTNTTLLKMADCGGLPQVDQPAKVIEALKYFIQGMGYMSSASMTRLRSRTTSSSSFLSFDDEKRGRTRHNTDVSMESISNSNVDQIISKSTEVAC
;
A
#
# COMPACT_ATOMS: atom_id res chain seq x y z
N MET A 1 -19.04 -1.65 50.61
CA MET A 1 -19.34 -1.18 49.25
C MET A 1 -18.29 -0.16 48.87
N VAL A 2 -17.23 -0.62 48.22
CA VAL A 2 -16.28 0.26 47.53
C VAL A 2 -16.62 0.10 46.06
N LEU A 3 -17.15 1.17 45.46
CA LEU A 3 -17.37 1.23 44.03
C LEU A 3 -15.99 1.42 43.39
N GLU A 4 -15.48 0.37 42.74
CA GLU A 4 -14.34 0.49 41.84
C GLU A 4 -14.78 1.39 40.67
N ALA A 5 -14.08 2.52 40.53
CA ALA A 5 -14.29 3.44 39.43
C ALA A 5 -13.82 2.77 38.14
N ASN A 6 -14.71 2.72 37.15
CA ASN A 6 -14.40 2.37 35.78
C ASN A 6 -13.18 3.18 35.31
N GLU A 7 -12.10 2.50 34.92
CA GLU A 7 -11.07 3.07 34.06
C GLU A 7 -11.77 3.48 32.76
N CYS A 8 -12.01 4.79 32.63
CA CYS A 8 -12.45 5.39 31.38
C CYS A 8 -11.43 5.04 30.29
N ASP A 9 -11.90 4.39 29.23
CA ASP A 9 -11.23 4.34 27.94
C ASP A 9 -10.93 5.79 27.49
N PHE A 10 -9.74 6.28 27.81
CA PHE A 10 -9.24 7.53 27.24
C PHE A 10 -9.08 7.28 25.74
N VAL A 11 -9.97 7.88 24.95
CA VAL A 11 -9.79 8.02 23.50
C VAL A 11 -8.52 8.85 23.32
N PHE A 12 -7.39 8.17 23.07
CA PHE A 12 -6.12 8.82 22.80
C PHE A 12 -6.24 9.52 21.44
N GLU A 13 -6.52 10.82 21.45
CA GLU A 13 -6.41 11.62 20.23
C GLU A 13 -4.94 11.67 19.82
N PRO A 14 -4.58 11.20 18.61
CA PRO A 14 -3.21 11.22 18.17
C PRO A 14 -2.73 12.67 18.06
N GLN A 15 -1.50 12.93 18.48
CA GLN A 15 -0.86 14.23 18.29
C GLN A 15 -0.75 14.52 16.79
N ILE A 16 -1.30 15.66 16.34
CA ILE A 16 -1.23 16.14 14.97
C ILE A 16 -0.36 17.38 14.92
N THR A 17 0.59 17.40 13.99
CA THR A 17 1.45 18.56 13.70
C THR A 17 1.40 18.84 12.20
N GLU A 18 0.93 20.04 11.84
CA GLU A 18 0.79 20.51 10.46
C GLU A 18 1.73 21.69 10.24
N GLU A 19 2.70 21.53 9.34
CA GLU A 19 3.77 22.51 9.13
C GLU A 19 4.20 22.61 7.66
N HIS A 20 4.72 23.78 7.28
CA HIS A 20 5.43 23.95 6.02
C HIS A 20 6.92 23.74 6.25
N VAL A 21 7.45 22.63 5.75
CA VAL A 21 8.87 22.30 5.85
C VAL A 21 9.62 22.95 4.70
N GLU A 22 10.61 23.78 5.02
CA GLU A 22 11.50 24.40 4.03
C GLU A 22 12.46 23.35 3.46
N THR A 23 12.51 23.25 2.13
CA THR A 23 13.44 22.37 1.42
C THR A 23 14.20 23.16 0.36
N GLN A 24 15.26 22.57 -0.19
CA GLN A 24 16.04 23.19 -1.27
C GLN A 24 15.24 23.46 -2.57
N TYR A 25 14.02 22.94 -2.68
CA TYR A 25 13.11 23.15 -3.82
C TYR A 25 11.80 23.86 -3.42
N GLY A 26 11.79 24.51 -2.26
CA GLY A 26 10.64 25.24 -1.71
C GLY A 26 9.92 24.48 -0.59
N ASN A 27 8.83 25.07 -0.11
CA ASN A 27 8.12 24.54 1.05
C ASN A 27 7.24 23.34 0.69
N MET A 28 7.36 22.28 1.47
CA MET A 28 6.51 21.10 1.43
C MET A 28 5.52 21.16 2.60
N HIS A 29 4.23 21.06 2.30
CA HIS A 29 3.21 20.99 3.35
C HIS A 29 3.17 19.57 3.90
N CYS A 30 3.35 19.42 5.20
CA CYS A 30 3.47 18.12 5.86
C CYS A 30 2.57 18.02 7.08
N ILE A 31 1.91 16.87 7.23
CA ILE A 31 1.05 16.56 8.37
C ILE A 31 1.57 15.30 9.06
N MET A 32 2.13 15.45 10.25
CA MET A 32 2.57 14.35 11.11
C MET A 32 1.45 13.98 12.08
N THR A 33 1.06 12.71 12.11
CA THR A 33 0.05 12.16 13.02
C THR A 33 0.62 10.99 13.82
N GLY A 34 0.42 11.03 15.14
CA GLY A 34 0.85 9.99 16.06
C GLY A 34 2.25 10.23 16.63
N THR A 35 2.62 9.40 17.61
CA THR A 35 3.87 9.57 18.36
C THR A 35 4.97 8.69 17.80
N ARG A 36 6.12 9.30 17.48
CA ARG A 36 7.32 8.58 17.04
C ARG A 36 7.85 7.67 18.14
N LYS A 37 8.28 6.47 17.76
CA LYS A 37 8.93 5.50 18.65
C LYS A 37 10.35 5.26 18.14
N ALA A 38 11.30 5.12 19.06
CA ALA A 38 12.67 4.79 18.71
C ALA A 38 12.72 3.47 17.91
N ASN A 39 13.56 3.41 16.88
CA ASN A 39 13.75 2.25 16.00
C ASN A 39 12.47 1.73 15.31
N ARG A 40 11.48 2.61 15.11
CA ARG A 40 10.30 2.30 14.29
C ARG A 40 10.21 3.28 13.11
N PRO A 41 9.88 2.80 11.91
CA PRO A 41 9.71 3.67 10.77
C PRO A 41 8.45 4.52 10.91
N VAL A 42 8.39 5.58 10.10
CA VAL A 42 7.18 6.37 9.86
C VAL A 42 6.53 5.93 8.55
N ILE A 43 5.20 5.84 8.51
CA ILE A 43 4.50 5.68 7.23
C ILE A 43 4.51 7.03 6.52
N LEU A 44 5.29 7.16 5.45
CA LEU A 44 5.39 8.39 4.66
C LEU A 44 4.47 8.27 3.45
N THR A 45 3.47 9.15 3.33
CA THR A 45 2.56 9.11 2.17
C THR A 45 2.83 10.20 1.17
N PHE A 46 2.69 9.90 -0.12
CA PHE A 46 2.75 10.90 -1.19
C PHE A 46 1.61 10.67 -2.20
N HIS A 47 0.80 11.70 -2.43
CA HIS A 47 -0.44 11.59 -3.21
C HIS A 47 -0.21 11.65 -4.73
N ASP A 48 -1.27 11.36 -5.50
CA ASP A 48 -1.27 11.50 -6.96
C ASP A 48 -1.69 12.90 -7.41
N ILE A 49 -1.58 13.18 -8.70
CA ILE A 49 -1.94 14.44 -9.34
C ILE A 49 -3.44 14.72 -9.20
N GLY A 50 -3.77 15.98 -8.91
CA GLY A 50 -5.15 16.42 -8.72
C GLY A 50 -5.82 15.84 -7.49
N LEU A 51 -5.01 15.24 -6.62
CA LEU A 51 -5.36 14.84 -5.27
C LEU A 51 -4.46 15.59 -4.28
N ASN A 52 -4.76 15.43 -3.01
CA ASN A 52 -3.95 15.85 -1.88
C ASN A 52 -4.02 14.75 -0.79
N HIS A 53 -3.45 14.94 0.40
CA HIS A 53 -3.44 13.84 1.38
C HIS A 53 -4.86 13.41 1.79
N LYS A 54 -5.79 14.37 1.85
CA LYS A 54 -7.19 14.10 2.21
C LYS A 54 -7.89 13.28 1.14
N SER A 55 -7.94 13.78 -0.09
CA SER A 55 -8.64 13.10 -1.20
C SER A 55 -7.96 11.81 -1.66
N CYS A 56 -6.68 11.62 -1.34
CA CYS A 56 -5.91 10.43 -1.70
C CYS A 56 -5.92 9.35 -0.62
N PHE A 57 -5.89 9.71 0.67
CA PHE A 57 -5.60 8.77 1.75
C PHE A 57 -6.56 8.80 2.94
N GLU A 58 -7.38 9.84 3.12
CA GLU A 58 -8.22 9.95 4.32
C GLU A 58 -9.20 8.78 4.47
N THR A 59 -9.80 8.32 3.37
CA THR A 59 -10.64 7.10 3.34
C THR A 59 -9.89 5.87 3.85
N LEU A 60 -8.61 5.72 3.51
CA LEU A 60 -7.77 4.60 3.94
C LEU A 60 -7.41 4.71 5.43
N PHE A 61 -6.94 5.88 5.86
CA PHE A 61 -6.44 6.10 7.23
C PHE A 61 -7.54 6.24 8.29
N ASN A 62 -8.75 6.64 7.90
CA ASN A 62 -9.92 6.67 8.78
C ASN A 62 -10.67 5.34 8.83
N HIS A 63 -10.31 4.36 8.00
CA HIS A 63 -10.93 3.03 8.03
C HIS A 63 -10.58 2.31 9.35
N MET A 64 -11.56 1.62 9.93
CA MET A 64 -11.42 0.98 11.25
C MET A 64 -10.24 0.00 11.33
N ASP A 65 -10.00 -0.78 10.28
CA ASP A 65 -8.89 -1.75 10.22
C ASP A 65 -7.51 -1.07 10.23
N MET A 66 -7.41 0.17 9.76
CA MET A 66 -6.15 0.91 9.70
C MET A 66 -5.66 1.35 11.08
N GLN A 67 -6.56 1.39 12.08
CA GLN A 67 -6.23 1.73 13.46
C GLN A 67 -5.21 0.75 14.08
N GLU A 68 -5.20 -0.53 13.65
CA GLU A 68 -4.22 -1.51 14.13
C GLU A 68 -2.78 -1.11 13.73
N ILE A 69 -2.63 -0.51 12.55
CA ILE A 69 -1.35 -0.04 12.00
C ILE A 69 -0.98 1.32 12.61
N THR A 70 -1.89 2.29 12.60
CA THR A 70 -1.60 3.68 13.02
C THR A 70 -1.37 3.85 14.52
N ARG A 71 -1.82 2.90 15.36
CA ARG A 71 -1.44 2.83 16.79
C ARG A 71 0.03 2.44 16.99
N GLN A 72 0.64 1.78 16.01
CA GLN A 72 2.01 1.26 16.11
C GLN A 72 3.01 2.14 15.37
N LEU A 73 2.64 2.63 14.19
CA LEU A 73 3.48 3.43 13.31
C LEU A 73 2.84 4.82 13.12
N PRO A 74 3.58 5.91 13.42
CA PRO A 74 3.12 7.25 13.09
C PRO A 74 3.07 7.45 11.57
N VAL A 75 2.33 8.47 11.13
CA VAL A 75 2.09 8.75 9.72
C VAL A 75 2.54 10.18 9.41
N CYS A 76 3.30 10.36 8.34
CA CYS A 76 3.66 11.66 7.80
C CYS A 76 3.08 11.78 6.39
N HIS A 77 2.06 12.61 6.25
CA HIS A 77 1.51 12.96 4.95
C HIS A 77 2.29 14.11 4.35
N VAL A 78 2.86 13.90 3.16
CA VAL A 78 3.55 14.95 2.40
C VAL A 78 2.68 15.33 1.21
N GLU A 79 2.47 16.64 1.06
CA GLU A 79 1.74 17.21 -0.07
C GLU A 79 2.67 17.95 -1.00
N ALA A 80 2.51 17.70 -2.30
CA ALA A 80 3.27 18.40 -3.33
C ALA A 80 3.03 19.92 -3.24
N PRO A 81 4.02 20.74 -3.68
CA PRO A 81 3.91 22.19 -3.59
C PRO A 81 2.61 22.71 -4.21
N GLY A 82 1.88 23.52 -3.44
CA GLY A 82 0.64 24.15 -3.87
C GLY A 82 -0.59 23.23 -3.98
N GLN A 83 -0.52 21.96 -3.53
CA GLN A 83 -1.64 21.00 -3.60
C GLN A 83 -2.45 20.87 -2.30
N HIS A 84 -1.96 21.45 -1.19
CA HIS A 84 -2.67 21.48 0.08
C HIS A 84 -3.97 22.30 0.01
N VAL A 85 -4.92 22.00 0.89
CA VAL A 85 -6.21 22.71 0.95
C VAL A 85 -5.98 24.19 1.25
N GLY A 86 -6.60 25.07 0.47
CA GLY A 86 -6.44 26.53 0.65
C GLY A 86 -5.12 27.10 0.13
N ALA A 87 -4.34 26.32 -0.63
CA ALA A 87 -3.10 26.78 -1.24
C ALA A 87 -3.32 28.02 -2.13
N LYS A 88 -2.52 29.06 -1.88
CA LYS A 88 -2.45 30.23 -2.76
C LYS A 88 -1.88 29.84 -4.12
N THR A 89 -2.28 30.57 -5.16
CA THR A 89 -1.70 30.40 -6.50
C THR A 89 -0.22 30.71 -6.44
N LEU A 90 0.60 29.77 -6.92
CA LEU A 90 2.04 29.96 -7.00
C LEU A 90 2.36 31.12 -7.96
N PRO A 91 3.37 31.96 -7.67
CA PRO A 91 3.74 33.07 -8.53
C PRO A 91 4.10 32.62 -9.96
N ASN A 92 3.87 33.46 -10.96
CA ASN A 92 4.21 33.13 -12.36
C ASN A 92 5.72 32.86 -12.58
N ALA A 93 6.57 33.44 -11.73
CA ALA A 93 8.03 33.23 -11.76
C ALA A 93 8.46 31.99 -10.94
N TYR A 94 7.53 31.27 -10.31
CA TYR A 94 7.84 30.06 -9.56
C TYR A 94 8.16 28.92 -10.53
N THR A 95 9.38 28.39 -10.41
CA THR A 95 9.77 27.17 -11.13
C THR A 95 9.30 25.96 -10.33
N TYR A 96 8.25 25.30 -10.82
CA TYR A 96 7.73 24.11 -10.17
C TYR A 96 8.78 22.99 -10.15
N PRO A 97 9.02 22.31 -9.01
CA PRO A 97 10.03 21.26 -8.93
C PRO A 97 9.73 20.09 -9.88
N SER A 98 10.77 19.55 -10.52
CA SER A 98 10.66 18.31 -11.29
C SER A 98 10.35 17.13 -10.37
N MET A 99 9.88 16.01 -10.91
CA MET A 99 9.65 14.79 -10.13
C MET A 99 10.90 14.30 -9.39
N ASP A 100 12.08 14.46 -10.00
CA ASP A 100 13.35 14.10 -9.36
C ASP A 100 13.68 15.09 -8.23
N GLN A 101 13.44 16.39 -8.41
CA GLN A 101 13.61 17.39 -7.34
C GLN A 101 12.64 17.20 -6.18
N LEU A 102 11.38 16.84 -6.45
CA LEU A 102 10.41 16.48 -5.42
C LEU A 102 10.88 15.29 -4.58
N SER A 103 11.54 14.30 -5.20
CA SER A 103 12.12 13.16 -4.47
C SER A 103 13.31 13.56 -3.59
N GLU A 104 14.13 14.50 -4.05
CA GLU A 104 15.28 15.04 -3.31
C GLU A 104 14.87 16.05 -2.21
N ALA A 105 13.61 16.47 -2.16
CA ALA A 105 13.07 17.25 -1.05
C ALA A 105 12.77 16.39 0.20
N LEU A 106 12.53 15.09 0.03
CA LEU A 106 12.12 14.20 1.12
C LEU A 106 13.17 14.01 2.23
N PRO A 107 14.48 13.92 1.96
CA PRO A 107 15.49 13.91 3.02
C PRO A 107 15.38 15.10 3.99
N ALA A 108 15.06 16.30 3.49
CA ALA A 108 14.87 17.49 4.32
C ALA A 108 13.63 17.35 5.22
N VAL A 109 12.54 16.78 4.68
CA VAL A 109 11.32 16.47 5.46
C VAL A 109 11.62 15.46 6.56
N LEU A 110 12.33 14.37 6.24
CA LEU A 110 12.73 13.37 7.24
C LEU A 110 13.62 14.00 8.33
N SER A 111 14.59 14.81 7.94
CA SER A 111 15.48 15.52 8.87
C SER A 111 14.72 16.45 9.81
N HIS A 112 13.80 17.26 9.27
CA HIS A 112 12.96 18.20 10.04
C HIS A 112 12.17 17.50 11.15
N PHE A 113 11.57 16.35 10.84
CA PHE A 113 10.80 15.56 11.80
C PHE A 113 11.65 14.54 12.59
N GLY A 114 12.97 14.49 12.37
CA GLY A 114 13.87 13.52 13.00
C GLY A 114 13.51 12.06 12.70
N ILE A 115 13.13 11.77 11.45
CA ILE A 115 12.75 10.44 10.95
C ILE A 115 13.99 9.74 10.42
N HIS A 116 14.24 8.51 10.89
CA HIS A 116 15.42 7.73 10.47
C HIS A 116 15.14 6.81 9.27
N SER A 117 13.96 6.21 9.22
CA SER A 117 13.52 5.37 8.09
C SER A 117 12.02 5.49 7.88
N VAL A 118 11.57 5.18 6.67
CA VAL A 118 10.16 5.22 6.29
C VAL A 118 9.68 3.95 5.62
N ILE A 119 8.38 3.70 5.77
CA ILE A 119 7.60 2.84 4.87
C ILE A 119 6.81 3.79 3.97
N GLY A 120 7.21 3.89 2.71
CA GLY A 120 6.59 4.80 1.75
C GLY A 120 5.28 4.24 1.20
N LEU A 121 4.22 5.03 1.20
CA LEU A 121 2.93 4.72 0.55
C LEU A 121 2.63 5.80 -0.50
N GLY A 122 2.79 5.45 -1.78
CA GLY A 122 2.62 6.39 -2.88
C GLY A 122 1.52 5.96 -3.85
N VAL A 123 0.82 6.94 -4.42
CA VAL A 123 -0.15 6.71 -5.50
C VAL A 123 0.29 7.49 -6.74
N GLY A 124 0.37 6.84 -7.90
CA GLY A 124 0.70 7.45 -9.19
C GLY A 124 1.97 8.29 -9.18
N ALA A 125 1.84 9.62 -9.26
CA ALA A 125 2.95 10.55 -9.12
C ALA A 125 3.71 10.39 -7.80
N GLY A 126 3.00 10.25 -6.68
CA GLY A 126 3.62 9.97 -5.39
C GLY A 126 4.35 8.64 -5.35
N ALA A 127 3.83 7.61 -6.03
CA ALA A 127 4.53 6.33 -6.16
C ALA A 127 5.85 6.48 -6.94
N TYR A 128 5.85 7.25 -8.03
CA TYR A 128 7.09 7.58 -8.76
C TYR A 128 8.10 8.33 -7.87
N ILE A 129 7.65 9.35 -7.13
CA ILE A 129 8.52 10.17 -6.25
C ILE A 129 9.17 9.31 -5.19
N LEU A 130 8.38 8.46 -4.52
CA LEU A 130 8.89 7.57 -3.47
C LEU A 130 9.82 6.50 -4.03
N ALA A 131 9.54 5.96 -5.22
CA ALA A 131 10.45 5.03 -5.89
C ALA A 131 11.78 5.71 -6.26
N ARG A 132 11.75 6.94 -6.81
CA ARG A 132 12.97 7.71 -7.10
C ARG A 132 13.76 8.00 -5.82
N PHE A 133 13.07 8.41 -4.76
CA PHE A 133 13.67 8.66 -3.44
C PHE A 133 14.37 7.40 -2.91
N ALA A 134 13.72 6.23 -2.95
CA ALA A 134 14.32 4.98 -2.50
C ALA A 134 15.50 4.50 -3.36
N LEU A 135 15.53 4.84 -4.65
CA LEU A 135 16.70 4.56 -5.50
C LEU A 135 17.91 5.41 -5.12
N ASN A 136 17.67 6.65 -4.70
CA ASN A 136 18.74 7.60 -4.38
C ASN A 136 19.19 7.51 -2.92
N HIS A 137 18.26 7.19 -2.01
CA HIS A 137 18.47 7.13 -0.56
C HIS A 137 17.97 5.80 0.02
N PRO A 138 18.52 4.65 -0.40
CA PRO A 138 18.02 3.33 0.00
C PRO A 138 18.09 3.09 1.51
N ASP A 139 19.02 3.74 2.22
CA ASP A 139 19.20 3.58 3.67
C ASP A 139 18.09 4.26 4.50
N LEU A 140 17.27 5.12 3.88
CA LEU A 140 16.16 5.82 4.52
C LEU A 140 14.81 5.13 4.29
N VAL A 141 14.76 4.04 3.51
CA VAL A 141 13.51 3.40 3.08
C VAL A 141 13.51 1.93 3.40
N ASP A 142 12.67 1.54 4.36
CA ASP A 142 12.52 0.13 4.78
C ASP A 142 11.64 -0.65 3.78
N GLY A 143 10.62 0.01 3.23
CA GLY A 143 9.72 -0.59 2.25
C GLY A 143 8.87 0.43 1.50
N LEU A 144 8.33 0.01 0.36
CA LEU A 144 7.47 0.82 -0.50
C LEU A 144 6.17 0.09 -0.82
N VAL A 145 5.05 0.82 -0.75
CA VAL A 145 3.75 0.43 -1.30
C VAL A 145 3.41 1.41 -2.41
N LEU A 146 3.40 0.93 -3.65
CA LEU A 146 3.33 1.75 -4.86
C LEU A 146 2.04 1.42 -5.60
N ILE A 147 1.03 2.27 -5.41
CA ILE A 147 -0.28 2.15 -6.07
C ILE A 147 -0.22 2.86 -7.43
N ASN A 148 -0.58 2.17 -8.51
CA ASN A 148 -0.64 2.73 -9.88
C ASN A 148 0.65 3.43 -10.34
N ILE A 149 1.83 2.92 -9.96
CA ILE A 149 3.09 3.49 -10.42
C ILE A 149 3.24 3.39 -11.94
N ASN A 150 3.65 4.50 -12.57
CA ASN A 150 4.14 4.51 -13.95
C ASN A 150 5.63 4.91 -13.95
N PRO A 151 6.56 3.97 -14.14
CA PRO A 151 8.00 4.26 -14.10
C PRO A 151 8.53 4.90 -15.38
N ASN A 152 7.75 4.94 -16.46
CA ASN A 152 8.23 5.38 -17.76
C ASN A 152 7.93 6.88 -17.95
N SER A 153 8.80 7.59 -18.68
CA SER A 153 8.43 8.89 -19.25
C SER A 153 7.29 8.71 -20.24
N GLU A 154 6.50 9.77 -20.49
CA GLU A 154 5.51 9.71 -21.56
C GLU A 154 6.21 9.57 -22.92
N GLY A 155 6.15 8.36 -23.49
CA GLY A 155 6.70 8.08 -24.81
C GLY A 155 5.88 8.74 -25.92
N LEU A 156 6.55 9.24 -26.96
CA LEU A 156 5.96 9.88 -28.14
C LEU A 156 4.76 9.13 -28.76
N MET A 157 4.67 7.81 -28.63
CA MET A 157 3.59 7.01 -29.23
C MET A 157 2.24 7.14 -28.50
N HIS A 158 2.22 7.17 -27.16
CA HIS A 158 0.99 7.47 -26.40
C HIS A 158 0.56 8.92 -26.62
N THR A 159 1.55 9.80 -26.74
CA THR A 159 1.34 11.21 -27.01
C THR A 159 0.65 11.46 -28.36
N VAL A 160 0.87 10.68 -29.42
CA VAL A 160 0.20 10.91 -30.73
C VAL A 160 -1.26 10.42 -30.73
N ALA A 161 -1.55 9.27 -30.12
CA ALA A 161 -2.92 8.77 -30.00
C ALA A 161 -3.76 9.62 -29.05
N ASN A 162 -3.17 10.11 -27.97
CA ASN A 162 -3.83 11.01 -27.01
C ASN A 162 -3.87 12.46 -27.51
N LYS A 163 -2.87 13.01 -28.20
CA LYS A 163 -2.90 14.42 -28.67
C LYS A 163 -4.05 14.76 -29.61
N ILE A 164 -4.51 13.80 -30.40
CA ILE A 164 -5.65 14.00 -31.32
C ILE A 164 -6.99 14.08 -30.53
N THR A 165 -7.04 13.51 -29.32
CA THR A 165 -8.21 13.58 -28.41
C THR A 165 -8.06 14.64 -27.29
N GLU A 166 -6.84 14.94 -26.84
CA GLU A 166 -6.49 15.91 -25.79
C GLU A 166 -6.81 17.37 -26.12
N TRP A 167 -6.86 17.76 -27.40
CA TRP A 167 -7.05 19.17 -27.80
C TRP A 167 -8.40 19.76 -27.38
N THR A 168 -9.31 18.97 -26.82
CA THR A 168 -10.65 19.39 -26.37
C THR A 168 -10.92 19.22 -24.87
N HIS A 169 -9.98 18.68 -24.08
CA HIS A 169 -10.25 18.34 -22.67
C HIS A 169 -9.71 19.35 -21.67
N THR A 170 -10.55 19.73 -20.71
CA THR A 170 -10.18 20.62 -19.59
C THR A 170 -9.19 19.92 -18.64
N LEU A 171 -8.46 20.67 -17.81
CA LEU A 171 -7.52 20.08 -16.84
C LEU A 171 -8.18 19.02 -15.93
N PRO A 172 -9.38 19.27 -15.34
CA PRO A 172 -10.09 18.23 -14.58
C PRO A 172 -10.35 16.96 -15.40
N ASP A 173 -10.71 17.07 -16.68
CA ASP A 173 -10.97 15.89 -17.52
C ASP A 173 -9.70 15.08 -17.78
N GLN A 174 -8.56 15.76 -18.00
CA GLN A 174 -7.27 15.10 -18.18
C GLN A 174 -6.84 14.36 -16.91
N VAL A 175 -7.00 14.97 -15.73
CA VAL A 175 -6.72 14.32 -14.44
C VAL A 175 -7.68 13.16 -14.18
N ILE A 176 -8.97 13.29 -14.49
CA ILE A 176 -9.93 12.19 -14.35
C ILE A 176 -9.56 11.00 -15.25
N ALA A 177 -9.13 11.25 -16.49
CA ALA A 177 -8.67 10.20 -17.39
C ALA A 177 -7.35 9.54 -16.96
N HIS A 178 -6.51 10.26 -16.19
CA HIS A 178 -5.31 9.71 -15.56
C HIS A 178 -5.67 8.80 -14.37
N LEU A 179 -6.60 9.23 -13.52
CA LEU A 179 -6.97 8.50 -12.30
C LEU A 179 -7.85 7.27 -12.57
N PHE A 180 -8.82 7.37 -13.48
CA PHE A 180 -9.90 6.38 -13.61
C PHE A 180 -9.95 5.70 -14.98
N GLY A 181 -10.37 4.43 -14.99
CA GLY A 181 -10.53 3.66 -16.23
C GLY A 181 -11.73 4.13 -17.06
N LYS A 182 -11.70 3.97 -18.38
CA LYS A 182 -12.80 4.41 -19.27
C LYS A 182 -14.17 3.86 -18.87
N HIS A 183 -14.24 2.60 -18.46
CA HIS A 183 -15.48 1.96 -18.02
C HIS A 183 -16.00 2.60 -16.72
N GLU A 184 -15.12 2.84 -15.76
CA GLU A 184 -15.44 3.48 -14.48
C GLU A 184 -15.94 4.93 -14.69
N ILE A 185 -15.27 5.68 -15.58
CA ILE A 185 -15.70 7.04 -15.97
C ILE A 185 -17.14 7.05 -16.51
N GLN A 186 -17.53 6.01 -17.25
CA GLN A 186 -18.84 5.89 -17.89
C GLN A 186 -19.93 5.32 -16.98
N THR A 187 -19.58 4.66 -15.88
CA THR A 187 -20.52 3.91 -15.05
C THR A 187 -20.68 4.47 -13.65
N ASN A 188 -19.63 5.07 -13.08
CA ASN A 188 -19.63 5.60 -11.72
C ASN A 188 -19.69 7.14 -11.71
N HIS A 189 -20.80 7.69 -12.19
CA HIS A 189 -20.94 9.13 -12.39
C HIS A 189 -20.78 9.96 -11.11
N ASP A 190 -21.24 9.45 -9.96
CA ASP A 190 -21.16 10.17 -8.69
C ASP A 190 -19.70 10.32 -8.22
N LEU A 191 -18.92 9.22 -8.23
CA LEU A 191 -17.49 9.25 -7.90
C LEU A 191 -16.74 10.24 -8.80
N ILE A 192 -17.00 10.15 -10.09
CA ILE A 192 -16.35 10.99 -11.11
C ILE A 192 -16.76 12.46 -10.95
N ALA A 193 -18.01 12.74 -10.62
CA ALA A 193 -18.48 14.09 -10.33
C ALA A 193 -17.82 14.65 -9.06
N THR A 194 -17.68 13.84 -8.00
CA THR A 194 -16.99 14.23 -6.76
C THR A 194 -15.53 14.61 -7.02
N TYR A 195 -14.76 13.76 -7.71
CA TYR A 195 -13.36 14.07 -8.00
C TYR A 195 -13.21 15.23 -8.99
N ARG A 196 -14.06 15.31 -10.02
CA ARG A 196 -14.05 16.45 -10.95
C ARG A 196 -14.34 17.76 -10.22
N HIS A 197 -15.30 17.77 -9.30
CA HIS A 197 -15.60 18.93 -8.46
C HIS A 197 -14.43 19.28 -7.55
N HIS A 198 -13.81 18.29 -6.91
CA HIS A 198 -12.63 18.49 -6.06
C HIS A 198 -11.49 19.19 -6.81
N ILE A 199 -11.13 18.69 -8.00
CA ILE A 199 -10.07 19.26 -8.83
C ILE A 199 -10.44 20.67 -9.31
N SER A 200 -11.71 20.90 -9.65
CA SER A 200 -12.16 22.17 -10.24
C SER A 200 -12.37 23.29 -9.22
N VAL A 201 -12.86 22.95 -8.02
CA VAL A 201 -13.38 23.93 -7.04
C VAL A 201 -12.56 23.93 -5.75
N THR A 202 -12.15 22.75 -5.25
CA THR A 202 -11.44 22.66 -3.97
C THR A 202 -9.94 22.91 -4.12
N MET A 203 -9.34 22.43 -5.21
CA MET A 203 -7.92 22.58 -5.47
C MET A 203 -7.61 23.86 -6.26
N ASN A 204 -6.37 24.34 -6.11
CA ASN A 204 -5.86 25.41 -6.96
C ASN A 204 -5.49 24.86 -8.35
N GLN A 205 -6.36 25.05 -9.34
CA GLN A 205 -6.16 24.51 -10.69
C GLN A 205 -4.85 24.95 -11.35
N SER A 206 -4.36 26.17 -11.07
CA SER A 206 -3.07 26.64 -11.60
C SER A 206 -1.92 25.80 -11.05
N ASN A 207 -1.92 25.55 -9.74
CA ASN A 207 -0.92 24.70 -9.09
C ASN A 207 -1.05 23.24 -9.52
N VAL A 208 -2.27 22.71 -9.68
CA VAL A 208 -2.51 21.35 -10.21
C VAL A 208 -1.92 21.22 -11.61
N SER A 209 -2.11 22.23 -12.48
CA SER A 209 -1.53 22.23 -13.82
C SER A 209 -0.01 22.20 -13.80
N GLN A 210 0.65 22.88 -12.85
CA GLN A 210 2.10 22.83 -12.71
C GLN A 210 2.58 21.45 -12.26
N PHE A 211 1.90 20.83 -11.28
CA PHE A 211 2.25 19.48 -10.83
C PHE A 211 2.03 18.43 -11.93
N PHE A 212 0.90 18.52 -12.64
CA PHE A 212 0.61 17.63 -13.77
C PHE A 212 1.66 17.75 -14.88
N ARG A 213 2.07 18.98 -15.24
CA ARG A 213 3.17 19.20 -16.20
C ARG A 213 4.50 18.63 -15.71
N SER A 214 4.81 18.76 -14.41
CA SER A 214 6.02 18.16 -13.84
C SER A 214 6.02 16.65 -13.98
N TYR A 215 4.88 16.00 -13.69
CA TYR A 215 4.72 14.56 -13.85
C TYR A 215 4.81 14.10 -15.31
N ASN A 216 4.17 14.80 -16.25
CA ASN A 216 4.21 14.39 -17.67
C ASN A 216 5.61 14.56 -18.28
N ASN A 217 6.41 15.49 -17.75
CA ASN A 217 7.81 15.70 -18.14
C ASN A 217 8.80 14.86 -17.31
N ARG A 218 8.35 13.85 -16.57
CA ARG A 218 9.23 13.00 -15.76
C ARG A 218 10.20 12.19 -16.62
N ASN A 219 11.36 11.92 -16.06
CA ASN A 219 12.31 10.96 -16.63
C ASN A 219 11.84 9.53 -16.38
N THR A 220 12.36 8.58 -17.16
CA THR A 220 12.14 7.16 -16.86
C THR A 220 12.88 6.78 -15.57
N LEU A 221 12.25 5.97 -14.71
CA LEU A 221 12.93 5.24 -13.64
C LEU A 221 13.77 4.14 -14.30
N GLU A 222 15.07 4.38 -14.37
CA GLU A 222 16.07 3.43 -14.85
C GLU A 222 16.24 2.29 -13.85
N VAL A 223 15.27 1.38 -13.82
CA VAL A 223 15.30 0.15 -13.03
C VAL A 223 15.41 -1.06 -13.95
N GLU A 224 16.29 -1.97 -13.58
CA GLU A 224 16.54 -3.20 -14.31
C GLU A 224 16.48 -4.38 -13.34
N ARG A 225 15.96 -5.52 -13.83
CA ARG A 225 15.83 -6.70 -13.01
C ARG A 225 17.21 -7.35 -12.84
N PRO A 226 17.70 -7.56 -11.61
CA PRO A 226 18.95 -8.28 -11.41
C PRO A 226 18.80 -9.73 -11.85
N VAL A 227 19.78 -10.20 -12.64
CA VAL A 227 19.84 -11.59 -13.11
C VAL A 227 20.70 -12.41 -12.14
N PRO A 228 20.24 -13.59 -11.66
CA PRO A 228 21.06 -14.47 -10.84
C PRO A 228 22.38 -14.83 -11.55
N GLY A 229 23.52 -14.57 -10.90
CA GLY A 229 24.85 -14.78 -11.49
C GLY A 229 25.28 -13.72 -12.51
N GLY A 230 24.47 -12.68 -12.74
CA GLY A 230 24.78 -11.52 -13.59
C GLY A 230 25.55 -10.42 -12.85
N ASN A 231 25.57 -9.22 -13.45
CA ASN A 231 26.22 -8.05 -12.86
C ASN A 231 25.56 -7.70 -11.51
N ILE A 232 26.38 -7.46 -10.48
CA ILE A 232 25.91 -7.19 -9.11
C ILE A 232 25.45 -5.72 -8.95
N ASN A 233 25.83 -4.84 -9.89
CA ASN A 233 25.59 -3.39 -9.81
C ASN A 233 24.33 -2.91 -10.56
N VAL A 234 23.32 -3.75 -10.73
CA VAL A 234 22.07 -3.35 -11.40
C VAL A 234 21.33 -2.33 -10.54
N ARG A 235 20.91 -1.21 -11.13
CA ARG A 235 20.09 -0.20 -10.46
C ARG A 235 18.66 -0.74 -10.31
N THR A 236 18.26 -1.04 -9.07
CA THR A 236 16.90 -1.49 -8.72
C THR A 236 16.58 -1.05 -7.29
N LEU A 237 15.30 -1.13 -6.92
CA LEU A 237 14.86 -0.94 -5.54
C LEU A 237 15.47 -2.04 -4.64
N LYS A 238 16.11 -1.61 -3.56
CA LYS A 238 16.76 -2.51 -2.58
C LYS A 238 15.79 -2.94 -1.47
N CYS A 239 14.84 -2.09 -1.11
CA CYS A 239 13.84 -2.34 -0.07
C CYS A 239 12.73 -3.30 -0.53
N ALA A 240 11.94 -3.80 0.42
CA ALA A 240 10.72 -4.54 0.10
C ALA A 240 9.74 -3.64 -0.66
N THR A 241 9.10 -4.15 -1.70
CA THR A 241 8.18 -3.37 -2.55
C THR A 241 6.88 -4.13 -2.79
N LEU A 242 5.75 -3.48 -2.52
CA LEU A 242 4.42 -3.96 -2.86
C LEU A 242 3.83 -3.07 -3.95
N LEU A 243 3.70 -3.60 -5.15
CA LEU A 243 2.99 -2.96 -6.25
C LEU A 243 1.50 -3.26 -6.15
N VAL A 244 0.65 -2.24 -6.25
CA VAL A 244 -0.81 -2.41 -6.16
C VAL A 244 -1.48 -1.75 -7.35
N VAL A 245 -2.43 -2.45 -7.97
CA VAL A 245 -3.22 -1.91 -9.09
C VAL A 245 -4.58 -2.59 -9.13
N GLY A 246 -5.64 -1.83 -9.45
CA GLY A 246 -6.97 -2.39 -9.70
C GLY A 246 -7.07 -2.99 -11.09
N ASP A 247 -7.79 -4.10 -11.27
CA ASP A 247 -7.92 -4.77 -12.57
C ASP A 247 -8.56 -3.89 -13.67
N ASN A 248 -9.32 -2.86 -13.28
CA ASN A 248 -9.93 -1.89 -14.19
C ASN A 248 -9.19 -0.53 -14.24
N SER A 249 -8.03 -0.41 -13.60
CA SER A 249 -7.21 0.80 -13.57
C SER A 249 -6.58 1.10 -14.94
N PRO A 250 -6.44 2.38 -15.34
CA PRO A 250 -5.67 2.73 -16.54
C PRO A 250 -4.18 2.37 -16.42
N ALA A 251 -3.68 2.09 -15.21
CA ALA A 251 -2.27 1.82 -14.94
C ALA A 251 -1.88 0.32 -14.96
N VAL A 252 -2.79 -0.61 -15.28
CA VAL A 252 -2.52 -2.06 -15.19
C VAL A 252 -1.27 -2.48 -15.97
N GLU A 253 -1.19 -2.11 -17.25
CA GLU A 253 -0.06 -2.51 -18.11
C GLU A 253 1.27 -1.95 -17.60
N VAL A 254 1.30 -0.65 -17.26
CA VAL A 254 2.53 0.01 -16.79
C VAL A 254 3.01 -0.50 -15.43
N VAL A 255 2.10 -0.91 -14.55
CA VAL A 255 2.47 -1.52 -13.25
C VAL A 255 3.00 -2.94 -13.45
N VAL A 256 2.41 -3.72 -14.36
CA VAL A 256 2.92 -5.05 -14.71
C VAL A 256 4.31 -4.96 -15.34
N ASP A 257 4.52 -4.00 -16.25
CA ASP A 257 5.84 -3.72 -16.84
C ASP A 257 6.85 -3.27 -15.79
N CYS A 258 6.42 -2.48 -14.80
CA CYS A 258 7.26 -2.11 -13.65
C CYS A 258 7.70 -3.35 -12.86
N ASN A 259 6.76 -4.24 -12.54
CA ASN A 259 7.05 -5.51 -11.85
C ASN A 259 8.07 -6.36 -12.61
N ALA A 260 7.98 -6.40 -13.95
CA ALA A 260 8.90 -7.14 -14.81
C ALA A 260 10.35 -6.62 -14.71
N LYS A 261 10.54 -5.33 -14.37
CA LYS A 261 11.85 -4.69 -14.21
C LYS A 261 12.39 -4.71 -12.78
N LEU A 262 11.57 -5.04 -11.78
CA LEU A 262 12.00 -5.09 -10.38
C LEU A 262 12.51 -6.48 -9.98
N ASN A 263 13.24 -6.54 -8.86
CA ASN A 263 13.75 -7.78 -8.29
C ASN A 263 12.58 -8.62 -7.71
N PRO A 264 12.34 -9.84 -8.22
CA PRO A 264 11.24 -10.67 -7.74
C PRO A 264 11.41 -11.16 -6.29
N THR A 265 12.61 -11.11 -5.70
CA THR A 265 12.81 -11.56 -4.32
C THR A 265 12.32 -10.56 -3.27
N ASN A 266 12.24 -9.28 -3.63
CA ASN A 266 11.80 -8.21 -2.73
C ASN A 266 10.51 -7.52 -3.20
N THR A 267 9.99 -7.87 -4.37
CA THR A 267 8.83 -7.23 -4.98
C THR A 267 7.64 -8.19 -5.07
N THR A 268 6.47 -7.74 -4.62
CA THR A 268 5.19 -8.44 -4.79
C THR A 268 4.24 -7.58 -5.60
N LEU A 269 3.52 -8.20 -6.55
CA LEU A 269 2.46 -7.55 -7.31
C LEU A 269 1.09 -8.01 -6.80
N LEU A 270 0.28 -7.06 -6.35
CA LEU A 270 -1.12 -7.25 -5.97
C LEU A 270 -2.04 -6.61 -7.01
N LYS A 271 -2.63 -7.45 -7.85
CA LYS A 271 -3.74 -7.05 -8.72
C LYS A 271 -5.07 -7.22 -7.98
N MET A 272 -5.82 -6.13 -7.83
CA MET A 272 -7.06 -6.11 -7.07
C MET A 272 -8.26 -6.32 -8.00
N ALA A 273 -8.93 -7.47 -7.81
CA ALA A 273 -10.15 -7.80 -8.52
C ALA A 273 -11.27 -6.81 -8.20
N ASP A 274 -12.10 -6.52 -9.21
CA ASP A 274 -13.27 -5.62 -9.14
C ASP A 274 -12.92 -4.21 -8.63
N CYS A 275 -11.72 -3.73 -8.94
CA CYS A 275 -11.19 -2.47 -8.44
C CYS A 275 -10.78 -1.54 -9.58
N GLY A 276 -11.11 -0.25 -9.45
CA GLY A 276 -10.86 0.77 -10.45
C GLY A 276 -9.57 1.54 -10.21
N GLY A 277 -9.66 2.84 -10.48
CA GLY A 277 -8.54 3.78 -10.46
C GLY A 277 -7.92 4.04 -9.09
N LEU A 278 -8.67 3.93 -8.00
CA LEU A 278 -8.19 4.31 -6.66
C LEU A 278 -8.39 3.16 -5.65
N PRO A 279 -7.52 2.13 -5.65
CA PRO A 279 -7.70 0.97 -4.77
C PRO A 279 -7.82 1.29 -3.28
N GLN A 280 -7.11 2.32 -2.82
CA GLN A 280 -7.14 2.78 -1.44
C GLN A 280 -8.45 3.48 -1.04
N VAL A 281 -9.30 3.85 -2.01
CA VAL A 281 -10.61 4.47 -1.82
C VAL A 281 -11.72 3.46 -2.12
N ASP A 282 -11.59 2.69 -3.20
CA ASP A 282 -12.61 1.72 -3.64
C ASP A 282 -12.68 0.49 -2.73
N GLN A 283 -11.52 -0.02 -2.31
CA GLN A 283 -11.41 -1.26 -1.53
C GLN A 283 -10.42 -1.10 -0.35
N PRO A 284 -10.60 -0.10 0.54
CA PRO A 284 -9.65 0.25 1.59
C PRO A 284 -9.33 -0.94 2.50
N ALA A 285 -10.32 -1.73 2.90
CA ALA A 285 -10.12 -2.90 3.76
C ALA A 285 -9.11 -3.91 3.17
N LYS A 286 -9.16 -4.17 1.86
CA LYS A 286 -8.22 -5.10 1.19
C LYS A 286 -6.82 -4.49 1.08
N VAL A 287 -6.72 -3.18 0.82
CA VAL A 287 -5.42 -2.47 0.80
C VAL A 287 -4.79 -2.48 2.20
N ILE A 288 -5.59 -2.27 3.25
CA ILE A 288 -5.12 -2.30 4.65
C ILE A 288 -4.67 -3.70 5.03
N GLU A 289 -5.40 -4.75 4.65
CA GLU A 289 -4.99 -6.14 4.88
C GLU A 289 -3.64 -6.43 4.20
N ALA A 290 -3.47 -6.02 2.94
CA ALA A 290 -2.21 -6.17 2.22
C ALA A 290 -1.06 -5.37 2.87
N LEU A 291 -1.32 -4.13 3.26
CA LEU A 291 -0.38 -3.27 3.97
C LEU A 291 0.04 -3.89 5.31
N LYS A 292 -0.90 -4.48 6.06
CA LYS A 292 -0.60 -5.19 7.31
C LYS A 292 0.36 -6.34 7.08
N TYR A 293 0.08 -7.22 6.12
CA TYR A 293 0.99 -8.34 5.81
C TYR A 293 2.35 -7.87 5.33
N PHE A 294 2.40 -6.79 4.54
CA PHE A 294 3.64 -6.19 4.09
C PHE A 294 4.50 -5.68 5.25
N ILE A 295 3.90 -4.93 6.19
CA ILE A 295 4.57 -4.43 7.39
C ILE A 295 5.01 -5.59 8.32
N GLN A 296 4.20 -6.63 8.44
CA GLN A 296 4.53 -7.84 9.19
C GLN A 296 5.72 -8.60 8.58
N GLY A 297 5.78 -8.69 7.24
CA GLY A 297 6.90 -9.30 6.53
C GLY A 297 8.25 -8.61 6.78
N MET A 298 8.22 -7.32 7.15
CA MET A 298 9.41 -6.54 7.56
C MET A 298 9.71 -6.64 9.07
N GLY A 299 8.83 -7.28 9.87
CA GLY A 299 9.06 -7.51 11.30
C GLY A 299 8.54 -6.40 12.25
N TYR A 300 7.79 -5.40 11.76
CA TYR A 300 7.35 -4.27 12.58
C TYR A 300 6.07 -4.53 13.40
N MET A 301 5.24 -5.52 13.03
CA MET A 301 3.91 -5.81 13.63
C MET A 301 3.71 -7.29 14.02
N SER A 302 4.70 -7.93 14.63
CA SER A 302 4.72 -9.38 14.93
C SER A 302 3.67 -9.87 15.94
N SER A 303 2.99 -8.99 16.68
CA SER A 303 1.95 -9.34 17.68
C SER A 303 0.51 -9.04 17.23
N ALA A 304 0.32 -8.48 16.03
CA ALA A 304 -1.01 -8.24 15.45
C ALA A 304 -1.68 -9.58 15.08
N SER A 305 -2.84 -9.87 15.68
CA SER A 305 -3.53 -11.14 15.49
C SER A 305 -3.97 -11.31 14.03
N MET A 306 -3.65 -12.47 13.45
CA MET A 306 -4.11 -12.86 12.12
C MET A 306 -5.63 -13.04 12.12
N THR A 307 -6.36 -12.00 11.72
CA THR A 307 -7.85 -11.98 11.73
C THR A 307 -8.46 -13.15 10.95
N ARG A 308 -7.76 -13.69 9.93
CA ARG A 308 -8.25 -14.80 9.09
C ARG A 308 -7.87 -16.23 9.52
N LEU A 309 -6.89 -16.42 10.40
CA LEU A 309 -6.50 -17.77 10.85
C LEU A 309 -7.34 -18.27 12.03
N ARG A 310 -8.23 -17.43 12.58
CA ARG A 310 -9.13 -17.82 13.67
C ARG A 310 -10.37 -18.61 13.24
N SER A 311 -10.65 -18.73 11.95
CA SER A 311 -11.82 -19.45 11.44
C SER A 311 -11.44 -20.82 10.86
N ARG A 312 -10.99 -21.77 11.71
CA ARG A 312 -11.21 -23.22 11.46
C ARG A 312 -10.79 -24.25 12.52
N THR A 313 -10.49 -23.87 13.76
CA THR A 313 -10.27 -24.86 14.85
C THR A 313 -10.74 -24.36 16.21
N THR A 314 -12.06 -24.22 16.40
CA THR A 314 -12.65 -24.33 17.74
C THR A 314 -13.44 -25.62 17.81
N SER A 315 -12.72 -26.71 18.06
CA SER A 315 -13.32 -27.94 18.57
C SER A 315 -14.06 -27.58 19.86
N SER A 316 -15.39 -27.63 19.82
CA SER A 316 -16.24 -27.50 21.02
C SER A 316 -15.83 -28.58 22.02
N SER A 317 -15.16 -28.17 23.09
CA SER A 317 -14.93 -28.97 24.28
C SER A 317 -15.48 -28.21 25.48
N SER A 318 -16.74 -28.53 25.77
CA SER A 318 -17.37 -28.64 27.10
C SER A 318 -16.91 -27.69 28.21
N PHE A 319 -17.75 -26.71 28.51
CA PHE A 319 -17.88 -26.11 29.84
C PHE A 319 -19.32 -26.32 30.32
N LEU A 320 -19.48 -26.44 31.64
CA LEU A 320 -20.70 -26.70 32.43
C LEU A 320 -20.88 -28.16 32.86
N SER A 321 -20.24 -28.48 33.99
CA SER A 321 -20.74 -29.50 34.92
C SER A 321 -20.86 -28.86 36.29
N PHE A 322 -22.10 -28.53 36.69
CA PHE A 322 -22.52 -28.42 38.08
C PHE A 322 -24.00 -28.84 38.17
N ASP A 323 -24.24 -29.77 39.08
CA ASP A 323 -25.49 -30.22 39.71
C ASP A 323 -26.62 -30.77 38.83
N ASP A 324 -26.82 -32.09 38.89
CA ASP A 324 -28.06 -32.62 39.48
C ASP A 324 -27.89 -34.06 40.01
N GLU A 325 -28.63 -34.33 41.07
CA GLU A 325 -28.62 -35.51 41.91
C GLU A 325 -29.64 -36.55 41.40
N LYS A 326 -29.34 -37.84 41.62
CA LYS A 326 -30.24 -39.02 41.73
C LYS A 326 -30.22 -40.08 40.62
N ARG A 327 -30.09 -41.30 41.15
CA ARG A 327 -30.56 -42.63 40.68
C ARG A 327 -29.73 -43.35 39.61
N GLY A 328 -29.12 -44.46 40.05
CA GLY A 328 -28.96 -45.65 39.21
C GLY A 328 -27.76 -46.52 39.55
N ARG A 329 -27.99 -47.59 40.32
CA ARG A 329 -27.10 -48.76 40.48
C ARG A 329 -26.70 -49.27 39.07
N THR A 330 -25.51 -49.81 38.81
CA THR A 330 -25.10 -51.19 39.17
C THR A 330 -23.62 -51.41 38.79
N ARG A 331 -22.92 -52.23 39.60
CA ARG A 331 -21.55 -52.76 39.39
C ARG A 331 -21.55 -54.00 38.47
N HIS A 332 -20.47 -54.20 37.71
CA HIS A 332 -19.66 -55.45 37.57
C HIS A 332 -18.58 -55.22 36.47
N ASN A 333 -17.27 -55.36 36.76
CA ASN A 333 -16.42 -56.57 36.59
C ASN A 333 -16.57 -57.21 35.19
N THR A 334 -15.54 -57.45 34.37
CA THR A 334 -14.24 -58.11 34.65
C THR A 334 -13.20 -57.82 33.55
N ASP A 335 -11.93 -57.99 33.93
CA ASP A 335 -10.77 -58.33 33.10
C ASP A 335 -11.05 -59.35 31.98
N VAL A 336 -10.24 -59.33 30.92
CA VAL A 336 -9.29 -60.42 30.53
C VAL A 336 -8.44 -59.95 29.33
N SER A 337 -7.14 -60.10 29.50
CA SER A 337 -6.02 -59.97 28.54
C SER A 337 -5.68 -61.31 27.86
N MET A 338 -4.70 -61.30 26.94
CA MET A 338 -4.04 -62.39 26.18
C MET A 338 -4.57 -62.62 24.76
N GLU A 339 -3.76 -62.94 23.75
CA GLU A 339 -2.31 -62.84 23.49
C GLU A 339 -2.12 -63.09 21.98
N SER A 340 -0.92 -62.79 21.51
CA SER A 340 -0.33 -63.05 20.18
C SER A 340 -0.64 -64.40 19.51
N ILE A 341 -0.55 -64.45 18.17
CA ILE A 341 0.49 -65.19 17.43
C ILE A 341 0.40 -64.95 15.91
N SER A 342 1.60 -64.85 15.35
CA SER A 342 2.07 -64.77 13.97
C SER A 342 1.48 -65.77 12.95
N ASN A 343 1.49 -65.39 11.67
CA ASN A 343 2.29 -66.14 10.68
C ASN A 343 2.57 -65.36 9.40
N SER A 344 3.84 -65.47 9.01
CA SER A 344 4.45 -65.13 7.73
C SER A 344 3.88 -65.92 6.56
N ASN A 345 3.85 -65.32 5.38
CA ASN A 345 4.35 -65.99 4.18
C ASN A 345 4.80 -64.98 3.13
N VAL A 346 5.87 -65.39 2.48
CA VAL A 346 6.79 -64.65 1.62
C VAL A 346 6.57 -65.11 0.17
N ASP A 347 6.87 -64.18 -0.74
CA ASP A 347 7.44 -64.38 -2.09
C ASP A 347 6.61 -64.28 -3.38
N GLN A 348 7.34 -63.68 -4.35
CA GLN A 348 7.28 -63.67 -5.82
C GLN A 348 6.71 -62.45 -6.57
N ILE A 349 7.58 -61.44 -6.69
CA ILE A 349 8.29 -61.00 -7.92
C ILE A 349 7.63 -61.38 -9.27
N ILE A 350 7.41 -60.38 -10.14
CA ILE A 350 7.96 -60.30 -11.52
C ILE A 350 7.84 -58.85 -12.06
N SER A 351 8.97 -58.37 -12.59
CA SER A 351 9.23 -57.11 -13.28
C SER A 351 8.74 -57.14 -14.74
N LYS A 352 8.40 -55.97 -15.31
CA LYS A 352 8.74 -55.63 -16.71
C LYS A 352 8.61 -54.12 -17.00
N SER A 353 9.75 -53.52 -17.35
CA SER A 353 9.86 -52.27 -18.12
C SER A 353 9.52 -52.49 -19.59
N THR A 354 8.95 -51.48 -20.26
CA THR A 354 9.35 -51.10 -21.62
C THR A 354 8.95 -49.66 -21.94
N GLU A 355 9.84 -48.99 -22.66
CA GLU A 355 9.80 -47.64 -23.23
C GLU A 355 8.80 -47.48 -24.39
N VAL A 356 8.62 -46.21 -24.79
CA VAL A 356 8.65 -45.62 -26.15
C VAL A 356 7.46 -44.71 -26.48
N ALA A 357 7.85 -43.56 -27.04
CA ALA A 357 7.14 -42.36 -27.44
C ALA A 357 6.01 -42.52 -28.48
N CYS A 358 5.12 -41.53 -28.49
CA CYS A 358 4.77 -40.69 -29.64
C CYS A 358 4.52 -39.26 -29.15
#